data_AF-A0A094H7G5-F1
#
_entry.id   AF-A0A094H7G5-F1
#
_cell.length_a   1.000
_cell.length_b   1.000
_cell.length_c   1.000
_cell.angle_alpha   90.00
_cell.angle_beta   90.00
_cell.angle_gamma   90.00
#
_symmetry.space_group_name_H-M   'P 1'
#
loop_
_entity.id
_entity.type
_entity.pdbx_description
1 polymer ?
#
loop_
_entity_poly.entity_id
_entity_poly.type
_entity_poly.pdbx_seq_one_letter_code
_entity_poly.pdbx_strand_id
1 'polypeptide(L)'
;MAHQRAQSVSTTEVPKEPHAVSLKVLRLTRPSLAIQYPLPHPSPTSTLAQSIPRAASLTYPSAPSSPFALSPLLTLPPAFGNAYVGETFSCTLCANNELPSDTPRVHSVKIEAEMKTPSLTTSLPVSFASASTPSSPDSDPLSQSAPPPTDLAPAASLQGIITCHLREEGPHVLAVTVSYSETTSTSGRVRSFRKLYQFVARPALVVRTKIGTVDGGWALEAQLENVGEEALVLEGVRLDTKSWFRARSLESLWDGEKGEKGKAVVGRGGVQQVCFVVEKVGEPDEIGEGGKVFMGVLNISWRGPMGNMGELSTGWLGLKLKQ
;
A
#
# COMPACT_ATOMS: atom_id res chain seq x y z
N MET A 1 28.64 -1.44 -12.79
CA MET A 1 29.04 -0.05 -12.53
C MET A 1 28.30 0.43 -11.29
N ALA A 2 29.03 0.75 -10.23
CA ALA A 2 28.48 1.10 -8.94
C ALA A 2 27.92 2.53 -8.96
N HIS A 3 26.66 2.72 -8.58
CA HIS A 3 26.06 4.04 -8.44
C HIS A 3 26.66 4.74 -7.21
N GLN A 4 27.50 5.72 -7.49
CA GLN A 4 28.08 6.65 -6.53
C GLN A 4 26.96 7.57 -6.02
N ARG A 5 26.69 7.51 -4.71
CA ARG A 5 25.69 8.33 -4.03
C ARG A 5 26.21 9.76 -3.93
N ALA A 6 25.66 10.69 -4.72
CA ALA A 6 25.95 12.11 -4.61
C ALA A 6 25.44 12.63 -3.25
N GLN A 7 26.36 13.04 -2.38
CA GLN A 7 26.05 13.80 -1.17
C GLN A 7 25.98 15.28 -1.54
N SER A 8 24.83 15.92 -1.30
CA SER A 8 24.67 17.36 -1.38
C SER A 8 25.45 18.02 -0.24
N VAL A 9 26.52 18.76 -0.58
CA VAL A 9 27.32 19.55 0.37
C VAL A 9 26.58 20.86 0.63
N SER A 10 26.03 21.04 1.84
CA SER A 10 25.61 22.34 2.35
C SER A 10 26.73 22.97 3.17
N THR A 11 27.15 24.16 2.77
CA THR A 11 28.16 25.00 3.40
C THR A 11 27.77 25.42 4.82
N THR A 12 28.73 25.40 5.74
CA THR A 12 28.71 25.80 7.16
C THR A 12 27.88 24.93 8.12
N GLU A 13 28.39 23.75 8.50
CA GLU A 13 27.93 23.03 9.70
C GLU A 13 29.12 22.70 10.61
N VAL A 14 29.07 23.23 11.84
CA VAL A 14 29.79 22.66 13.00
C VAL A 14 29.46 21.15 13.02
N PRO A 15 30.44 20.23 13.18
CA PRO A 15 30.16 18.80 13.14
C PRO A 15 29.15 18.47 14.23
N LYS A 16 27.91 18.15 13.83
CA LYS A 16 26.86 17.70 14.74
C LYS A 16 27.33 16.41 15.40
N GLU A 17 27.46 16.45 16.71
CA GLU A 17 27.76 15.29 17.55
C GLU A 17 26.84 14.12 17.15
N PRO A 18 27.35 12.88 17.09
CA PRO A 18 26.52 11.71 16.75
C PRO A 18 25.36 11.56 17.73
N HIS A 19 24.22 11.09 17.23
CA HIS A 19 23.05 10.80 18.07
C HIS A 19 23.22 9.46 18.77
N ALA A 20 22.85 9.39 20.06
CA ALA A 20 22.78 8.16 20.84
C ALA A 20 21.68 7.20 20.35
N VAL A 21 20.64 7.75 19.73
CA VAL A 21 19.53 6.98 19.17
C VAL A 21 19.66 6.87 17.66
N SER A 22 19.57 5.65 17.13
CA SER A 22 19.49 5.38 15.69
C SER A 22 18.04 5.14 15.26
N LEU A 23 17.72 5.53 14.03
CA LEU A 23 16.43 5.20 13.39
C LEU A 23 16.65 4.20 12.26
N LYS A 24 15.97 3.06 12.35
CA LYS A 24 15.80 2.06 11.29
C LYS A 24 14.35 2.08 10.80
N VAL A 25 14.15 2.04 9.49
CA VAL A 25 12.82 2.03 8.86
C VAL A 25 12.77 0.88 7.87
N LEU A 26 11.71 0.08 7.97
CA LEU A 26 11.47 -1.06 7.10
C LEU A 26 10.03 -1.03 6.60
N ARG A 27 9.83 -1.11 5.28
CA ARG A 27 8.50 -1.32 4.71
C ARG A 27 8.01 -2.71 5.10
N LEU A 28 6.79 -2.78 5.61
CA LEU A 28 6.11 -4.04 5.89
C LEU A 28 5.53 -4.54 4.57
N THR A 29 6.21 -5.50 3.96
CA THR A 29 5.73 -6.20 2.76
C THR A 29 5.02 -7.49 3.17
N ARG A 30 4.00 -7.89 2.41
CA ARG A 30 3.35 -9.18 2.65
C ARG A 30 4.20 -10.30 2.04
N PRO A 31 4.39 -11.43 2.72
CA PRO A 31 5.08 -12.58 2.16
C PRO A 31 4.29 -13.13 0.96
N SER A 32 4.99 -13.68 -0.03
CA SER A 32 4.39 -14.39 -1.16
C SER A 32 4.80 -15.87 -1.17
N LEU A 33 3.99 -16.72 -1.78
CA LEU A 33 4.36 -18.12 -1.99
C LEU A 33 5.53 -18.20 -2.98
N ALA A 34 6.58 -18.93 -2.63
CA ALA A 34 7.73 -19.07 -3.50
C ALA A 34 7.35 -19.89 -4.74
N ILE A 35 7.69 -19.37 -5.91
CA ILE A 35 7.48 -20.04 -7.19
C ILE A 35 8.48 -21.20 -7.30
N GLN A 36 7.99 -22.36 -7.68
CA GLN A 36 8.80 -23.52 -8.04
C GLN A 36 8.58 -23.89 -9.49
N TYR A 37 9.57 -24.52 -10.10
CA TYR A 37 9.56 -24.89 -11.51
C TYR A 37 9.48 -26.40 -11.63
N PRO A 38 8.28 -26.98 -11.45
CA PRO A 38 8.12 -28.43 -11.45
C PRO A 38 8.52 -29.00 -12.80
N LEU A 39 9.33 -30.06 -12.78
CA LEU A 39 9.64 -30.79 -14.00
C LEU A 39 8.39 -31.54 -14.49
N PRO A 40 8.21 -31.68 -15.82
CA PRO A 40 7.14 -32.48 -16.38
C PRO A 40 7.15 -33.90 -15.81
N HIS A 41 5.96 -34.49 -15.65
CA HIS A 41 5.88 -35.89 -15.25
C HIS A 41 6.58 -36.75 -16.31
N PRO A 42 7.43 -37.73 -15.91
CA PRO A 42 8.14 -38.56 -16.88
C PRO A 42 7.11 -39.36 -17.67
N SER A 43 6.91 -38.99 -18.94
CA SER A 43 6.26 -39.88 -19.90
C SER A 43 7.29 -40.91 -20.36
N PRO A 44 6.87 -42.16 -20.64
CA PRO A 44 7.78 -43.19 -21.16
C PRO A 44 8.43 -42.80 -22.49
N THR A 45 7.86 -41.81 -23.19
CA THR A 45 8.32 -41.28 -24.48
C THR A 45 9.24 -40.07 -24.37
N SER A 46 9.39 -39.43 -23.21
CA SER A 46 10.21 -38.22 -23.04
C SER A 46 11.56 -38.54 -22.44
N THR A 47 12.58 -38.60 -23.28
CA THR A 47 13.98 -38.82 -22.89
C THR A 47 14.52 -37.68 -22.01
N LEU A 48 14.06 -36.44 -22.21
CA LEU A 48 14.44 -35.28 -21.40
C LEU A 48 13.95 -35.42 -19.95
N ALA A 49 12.72 -35.88 -19.74
CA ALA A 49 12.14 -36.04 -18.40
C ALA A 49 12.79 -37.16 -17.58
N GLN A 50 13.48 -38.10 -18.23
CA GLN A 50 14.23 -39.17 -17.59
C GLN A 50 15.68 -38.78 -17.23
N SER A 51 16.23 -37.77 -17.91
CA SER A 51 17.63 -37.35 -17.75
C SER A 51 17.89 -36.36 -16.61
N ILE A 52 16.89 -35.56 -16.23
CA ILE A 52 17.03 -34.49 -15.23
C ILE A 52 16.59 -35.02 -13.84
N PRO A 53 17.47 -35.03 -12.82
CA PRO A 53 17.08 -35.42 -11.47
C PRO A 53 16.00 -34.50 -10.90
N ARG A 54 14.89 -35.05 -10.37
CA ARG A 54 13.83 -34.23 -9.72
C ARG A 54 14.31 -33.40 -8.54
N ALA A 55 15.38 -33.82 -7.87
CA ALA A 55 16.00 -33.03 -6.81
C ALA A 55 16.40 -31.63 -7.31
N ALA A 56 16.73 -31.48 -8.59
CA ALA A 56 17.11 -30.20 -9.20
C ALA A 56 15.94 -29.21 -9.31
N SER A 57 14.69 -29.67 -9.24
CA SER A 57 13.49 -28.82 -9.29
C SER A 57 12.87 -28.56 -7.91
N LEU A 58 13.50 -29.04 -6.84
CA LEU A 58 13.01 -28.81 -5.48
C LEU A 58 13.38 -27.39 -5.04
N THR A 59 12.39 -26.69 -4.49
CA THR A 59 12.53 -25.33 -3.95
C THR A 59 13.45 -25.28 -2.73
N TYR A 60 13.58 -26.40 -2.01
CA TYR A 60 14.47 -26.59 -0.87
C TYR A 60 14.83 -28.08 -0.70
N PRO A 61 15.94 -28.43 -0.03
CA PRO A 61 16.46 -29.81 -0.02
C PRO A 61 15.50 -30.89 0.49
N SER A 62 14.58 -30.54 1.41
CA SER A 62 13.59 -31.45 1.99
C SER A 62 12.19 -31.33 1.36
N ALA A 63 12.05 -30.60 0.24
CA ALA A 63 10.75 -30.36 -0.36
C ALA A 63 10.16 -31.64 -0.97
N PRO A 64 8.85 -31.90 -0.78
CA PRO A 64 8.18 -32.93 -1.55
C PRO A 64 8.14 -32.54 -3.03
N SER A 65 8.32 -33.50 -3.93
CA SER A 65 8.08 -33.26 -5.36
C SER A 65 6.60 -32.96 -5.57
N SER A 66 6.30 -31.77 -6.09
CA SER A 66 4.93 -31.33 -6.35
C SER A 66 4.82 -30.86 -7.81
N PRO A 67 3.72 -31.17 -8.52
CA PRO A 67 3.48 -30.68 -9.88
C PRO A 67 3.00 -29.22 -9.92
N PHE A 68 2.74 -28.59 -8.77
CA PHE A 68 2.26 -27.20 -8.70
C PHE A 68 3.41 -26.20 -8.87
N ALA A 69 3.15 -25.08 -9.55
CA ALA A 69 4.14 -24.00 -9.71
C ALA A 69 4.35 -23.16 -8.43
N LEU A 70 3.53 -23.38 -7.39
CA LEU A 70 3.65 -22.71 -6.10
C LEU A 70 4.11 -23.71 -5.04
N SER A 71 5.14 -23.33 -4.28
CA SER A 71 5.60 -24.07 -3.10
C SER A 71 4.90 -23.55 -1.83
N PRO A 72 4.84 -24.34 -0.74
CA PRO A 72 4.29 -23.90 0.53
C PRO A 72 5.20 -22.92 1.29
N LEU A 73 6.37 -22.55 0.75
CA LEU A 73 7.26 -21.60 1.40
C LEU A 73 6.78 -20.17 1.18
N LEU A 74 6.88 -19.37 2.23
CA LEU A 74 6.70 -17.92 2.15
C LEU A 74 8.06 -17.24 1.98
N THR A 75 8.15 -16.36 0.99
CA THR A 75 9.32 -15.53 0.72
C THR A 75 8.96 -14.06 0.88
N LEU A 76 9.88 -13.29 1.46
CA LEU A 76 9.80 -11.84 1.41
C LEU A 76 10.40 -11.33 0.10
N PRO A 77 9.85 -10.26 -0.50
CA PRO A 77 10.46 -9.62 -1.65
C PRO A 77 11.92 -9.22 -1.34
N PRO A 78 12.87 -9.43 -2.27
CA PRO A 78 14.28 -9.14 -2.04
C PRO A 78 14.61 -7.64 -1.97
N ALA A 79 13.64 -6.77 -2.23
CA ALA A 79 13.79 -5.32 -2.29
C ALA A 79 12.53 -4.59 -1.82
N PHE A 80 12.63 -3.26 -1.70
CA PHE A 80 11.54 -2.36 -1.28
C PHE A 80 10.24 -2.52 -2.08
N GLY A 81 10.33 -3.02 -3.33
CA GLY A 81 9.19 -3.25 -4.23
C GLY A 81 8.54 -1.96 -4.73
N ASN A 82 7.59 -2.08 -5.64
CA ASN A 82 6.78 -0.96 -6.09
C ASN A 82 5.73 -0.60 -5.03
N ALA A 83 5.35 0.67 -4.97
CA ALA A 83 4.22 1.15 -4.18
C ALA A 83 3.14 1.60 -5.16
N TYR A 84 1.91 1.12 -4.98
CA TYR A 84 0.83 1.42 -5.91
C TYR A 84 -0.25 2.32 -5.29
N VAL A 85 -0.80 3.20 -6.12
CA VAL A 85 -1.99 3.99 -5.78
C VAL A 85 -3.16 3.05 -5.56
N GLY A 86 -3.89 3.30 -4.48
CA GLY A 86 -5.01 2.51 -3.98
C GLY A 86 -4.61 1.46 -2.96
N GLU A 87 -3.32 1.15 -2.80
CA GLU A 87 -2.85 0.22 -1.78
C GLU A 87 -2.58 0.90 -0.44
N THR A 88 -2.51 0.08 0.60
CA THR A 88 -2.02 0.47 1.91
C THR A 88 -0.51 0.33 1.99
N PHE A 89 0.17 1.43 2.29
CA PHE A 89 1.59 1.48 2.59
C PHE A 89 1.81 1.43 4.09
N SER A 90 2.63 0.48 4.56
CA SER A 90 2.96 0.34 5.98
C SER A 90 4.46 0.21 6.19
N CYS A 91 4.95 0.81 7.27
CA CYS A 91 6.35 0.73 7.69
C CYS A 91 6.46 0.50 9.19
N THR A 92 7.44 -0.30 9.58
CA THR A 92 7.98 -0.29 10.94
C THR A 92 9.03 0.80 11.06
N LEU A 93 8.90 1.60 12.11
CA LEU A 93 9.84 2.60 12.58
C LEU A 93 10.47 2.08 13.87
N CYS A 94 11.79 2.02 13.94
CA CYS A 94 12.49 1.51 15.12
C CYS A 94 13.56 2.50 15.57
N ALA A 95 13.34 3.13 16.73
CA ALA A 95 14.31 3.98 17.41
C ALA A 95 15.12 3.11 18.37
N ASN A 96 16.40 2.91 18.11
CA ASN A 96 17.29 2.04 18.89
C ASN A 96 18.23 2.89 19.74
N ASN A 97 18.34 2.59 21.03
CA ASN A 97 19.39 3.16 21.85
C ASN A 97 20.70 2.42 21.57
N GLU A 98 21.67 3.11 20.95
CA GLU A 98 22.97 2.53 20.57
C GLU A 98 24.03 2.72 21.65
N LEU A 99 23.66 3.28 22.82
CA LEU A 99 24.60 3.43 23.93
C LEU A 99 24.91 2.05 24.54
N PRO A 100 26.19 1.79 24.87
CA PRO A 100 26.60 0.53 25.49
C PRO A 100 26.27 0.50 26.99
N SER A 101 26.02 1.65 27.61
CA SER A 101 25.79 1.85 29.04
C SER A 101 24.62 2.80 29.29
N ASP A 102 24.06 2.75 30.50
CA ASP A 102 22.90 3.56 30.91
C ASP A 102 23.25 5.04 31.20
N THR A 103 24.51 5.40 31.03
CA THR A 103 25.01 6.78 31.17
C THR A 103 25.68 7.21 29.86
N PRO A 104 25.20 8.30 29.21
CA PRO A 104 24.01 9.09 29.53
C PRO A 104 22.71 8.27 29.36
N ARG A 105 21.70 8.54 30.20
CA ARG A 105 20.41 7.86 30.15
C ARG A 105 19.56 8.45 29.05
N VAL A 106 19.00 7.60 28.20
CA VAL A 106 18.09 8.00 27.12
C VAL A 106 16.65 7.84 27.60
N HIS A 107 15.91 8.94 27.61
CA HIS A 107 14.52 8.95 28.03
C HIS A 107 13.66 9.87 27.18
N SER A 108 12.35 9.76 27.40
CA SER A 108 11.34 10.54 26.70
C SER A 108 11.43 10.41 25.17
N VAL A 109 11.71 9.20 24.69
CA VAL A 109 11.83 8.94 23.25
C VAL A 109 10.45 9.04 22.60
N LYS A 110 10.37 9.83 21.53
CA LYS A 110 9.16 10.04 20.71
C LYS A 110 9.51 9.88 19.24
N ILE A 111 8.62 9.21 18.51
CA ILE A 111 8.69 9.06 17.06
C ILE A 111 7.47 9.77 16.46
N GLU A 112 7.72 10.70 15.55
CA GLU A 112 6.70 11.38 14.77
C GLU A 112 6.93 11.07 13.29
N ALA A 113 5.85 10.82 12.56
CA ALA A 113 5.91 10.49 11.15
C ALA A 113 4.98 11.40 10.35
N GLU A 114 5.44 11.86 9.21
CA GLU A 114 4.68 12.64 8.24
C GLU A 114 4.83 12.02 6.86
N MET A 115 3.74 11.93 6.11
CA MET A 115 3.75 11.61 4.68
C MET A 115 3.62 12.90 3.88
N LYS A 116 4.60 13.15 3.01
CA LYS A 116 4.51 14.21 1.99
C LYS A 116 4.10 13.56 0.67
N THR A 117 2.91 13.89 0.19
CA THR A 117 2.41 13.58 -1.15
C THR A 117 2.69 14.78 -2.07
N PRO A 118 2.52 14.65 -3.40
CA PRO A 118 2.62 15.80 -4.30
C PRO A 118 1.67 16.95 -3.95
N SER A 119 0.47 16.64 -3.44
CA SER A 119 -0.53 17.67 -3.13
C SER A 119 -0.43 18.22 -1.72
N LEU A 120 -0.01 17.42 -0.73
CA LEU A 120 -0.09 17.81 0.68
C LEU A 120 0.91 17.09 1.60
N THR A 121 1.02 17.57 2.83
CA THR A 121 1.75 16.88 3.92
C THR A 121 0.77 16.51 5.02
N THR A 122 0.75 15.23 5.42
CA THR A 122 -0.12 14.70 6.47
C THR A 122 0.69 14.05 7.57
N SER A 123 0.37 14.38 8.83
CA SER A 123 0.90 13.65 9.99
C SER A 123 0.29 12.24 10.04
N LEU A 124 1.12 11.22 10.20
CA LEU A 124 0.70 9.83 10.30
C LEU A 124 0.70 9.38 11.77
N PRO A 125 -0.39 8.77 12.25
CA PRO A 125 -0.39 8.15 13.57
C PRO A 125 0.60 6.98 13.58
N VAL A 126 1.39 6.89 14.66
CA VAL A 126 2.31 5.78 14.89
C VAL A 126 1.66 4.87 15.94
N SER A 127 1.36 3.63 15.56
CA SER A 127 0.87 2.60 16.46
C SER A 127 2.05 1.89 17.12
N PHE A 128 2.09 1.89 18.45
CA PHE A 128 3.16 1.26 19.21
C PHE A 128 2.62 0.02 19.90
N ALA A 129 3.33 -1.10 19.77
CA ALA A 129 2.97 -2.30 20.51
C ALA A 129 3.40 -2.13 21.98
N SER A 130 2.46 -2.13 22.92
CA SER A 130 2.81 -2.17 24.35
C SER A 130 3.43 -3.54 24.68
N ALA A 131 4.59 -3.55 25.35
CA ALA A 131 5.28 -4.77 25.76
C ALA A 131 4.63 -5.47 26.98
N SER A 132 3.44 -5.08 27.40
CA SER A 132 2.73 -5.68 28.53
C SER A 132 1.40 -6.31 28.12
N THR A 133 1.34 -7.63 28.32
CA THR A 133 0.18 -8.56 28.28
C THR A 133 -0.45 -8.89 26.91
N PRO A 134 -0.64 -10.20 26.61
CA PRO A 134 -1.48 -10.64 25.51
C PRO A 134 -2.94 -10.43 25.91
N SER A 135 -3.52 -9.27 25.59
CA SER A 135 -4.97 -9.12 25.65
C SER A 135 -5.62 -9.90 24.50
N SER A 136 -6.76 -10.50 24.81
CA SER A 136 -7.63 -11.34 23.97
C SER A 136 -7.72 -10.97 22.48
N PRO A 137 -7.97 -11.96 21.59
CA PRO A 137 -7.93 -11.82 20.13
C PRO A 137 -9.00 -10.88 19.51
N ASP A 138 -9.85 -10.23 20.31
CA ASP A 138 -10.90 -9.31 19.86
C ASP A 138 -10.59 -7.82 20.11
N SER A 139 -9.34 -7.46 20.42
CA SER A 139 -8.94 -6.07 20.61
C SER A 139 -8.42 -5.50 19.28
N ASP A 140 -9.21 -4.66 18.62
CA ASP A 140 -8.84 -3.98 17.37
C ASP A 140 -7.55 -3.13 17.58
N PRO A 141 -6.40 -3.49 16.97
CA PRO A 141 -5.08 -2.89 17.28
C PRO A 141 -4.89 -1.47 16.71
N LEU A 142 -5.94 -0.85 16.19
CA LEU A 142 -5.89 0.39 15.41
C LEU A 142 -6.24 1.67 16.19
N SER A 143 -6.55 1.59 17.49
CA SER A 143 -7.06 2.73 18.28
C SER A 143 -6.20 3.16 19.47
N GLN A 144 -4.91 2.86 19.49
CA GLN A 144 -4.01 3.37 20.55
C GLN A 144 -3.32 4.68 20.11
N SER A 145 -3.77 5.77 20.74
CA SER A 145 -3.08 7.07 20.80
C SER A 145 -1.63 6.89 21.30
N ALA A 146 -0.75 7.82 20.87
CA ALA A 146 0.67 7.83 21.17
C ALA A 146 0.97 7.44 22.64
N PRO A 147 1.83 6.44 22.90
CA PRO A 147 2.24 6.06 24.24
C PRO A 147 2.97 7.22 24.90
N PRO A 148 2.98 7.28 26.24
CA PRO A 148 3.76 8.26 26.97
C PRO A 148 5.24 8.17 26.56
N PRO A 149 5.98 9.30 26.63
CA PRO A 149 7.41 9.32 26.35
C PRO A 149 8.11 8.20 27.12
N THR A 150 8.74 7.27 26.39
CA THR A 150 9.25 6.03 26.98
C THR A 150 10.75 6.14 27.27
N ASP A 151 11.16 5.60 28.40
CA ASP A 151 12.55 5.46 28.78
C ASP A 151 13.17 4.27 28.06
N LEU A 152 14.33 4.46 27.42
CA LEU A 152 14.92 3.45 26.55
C LEU A 152 16.24 2.98 27.12
N ALA A 153 16.25 1.77 27.68
CA ALA A 153 17.46 1.13 28.21
C ALA A 153 18.54 0.98 27.11
N PRO A 154 19.82 0.83 27.47
CA PRO A 154 20.90 0.53 26.53
C PRO A 154 20.55 -0.68 25.65
N ALA A 155 20.83 -0.58 24.35
CA ALA A 155 20.48 -1.58 23.33
C ALA A 155 18.98 -1.91 23.17
N ALA A 156 18.07 -1.25 23.91
CA ALA A 156 16.63 -1.41 23.73
C ALA A 156 16.13 -0.60 22.53
N SER A 157 14.92 -0.92 22.06
CA SER A 157 14.32 -0.24 20.91
C SER A 157 12.85 0.08 21.14
N LEU A 158 12.45 1.28 20.72
CA LEU A 158 11.05 1.69 20.63
C LEU A 158 10.58 1.45 19.19
N GLN A 159 9.67 0.51 19.00
CA GLN A 159 9.13 0.14 17.71
C GLN A 159 7.69 0.65 17.55
N GLY A 160 7.44 1.31 16.42
CA GLY A 160 6.11 1.72 16.00
C GLY A 160 5.82 1.30 14.58
N ILE A 161 4.55 1.24 14.21
CA ILE A 161 4.06 0.96 12.87
C ILE A 161 3.25 2.15 12.40
N ILE A 162 3.53 2.59 11.17
CA ILE A 162 2.68 3.52 10.45
C ILE A 162 1.95 2.80 9.33
N THR A 163 0.75 3.28 9.03
CA THR A 163 -0.10 2.79 7.95
C THR A 163 -0.73 4.00 7.25
N CYS A 164 -0.63 4.06 5.93
CA CYS A 164 -1.25 5.12 5.13
C CYS A 164 -1.77 4.57 3.80
N HIS A 165 -2.89 5.11 3.33
CA HIS A 165 -3.42 4.79 2.00
C HIS A 165 -2.78 5.71 0.96
N LEU A 166 -2.22 5.11 -0.09
CA LEU A 166 -1.64 5.88 -1.20
C LEU A 166 -2.74 6.29 -2.15
N ARG A 167 -3.11 7.58 -2.16
CA ARG A 167 -4.21 8.11 -2.98
C ARG A 167 -3.75 8.88 -4.20
N GLU A 168 -2.48 9.27 -4.24
CA GLU A 168 -1.91 10.12 -5.26
C GLU A 168 -0.75 9.39 -5.96
N GLU A 169 -0.66 9.57 -7.28
CA GLU A 169 0.50 9.13 -8.05
C GLU A 169 1.66 10.12 -7.86
N GLY A 170 2.90 9.62 -7.90
CA GLY A 170 4.10 10.45 -8.01
C GLY A 170 5.02 10.37 -6.80
N PRO A 171 5.93 11.34 -6.62
CA PRO A 171 6.94 11.30 -5.58
C PRO A 171 6.32 11.49 -4.19
N HIS A 172 6.63 10.56 -3.30
CA HIS A 172 6.23 10.59 -1.89
C HIS A 172 7.47 10.64 -1.00
N VAL A 173 7.38 11.33 0.14
CA VAL A 173 8.44 11.36 1.15
C VAL A 173 7.87 11.03 2.52
N LEU A 174 8.29 9.90 3.08
CA LEU A 174 8.09 9.60 4.49
C LEU A 174 9.15 10.35 5.31
N ALA A 175 8.71 11.34 6.09
CA ALA A 175 9.56 12.10 6.97
C ALA A 175 9.37 11.62 8.41
N VAL A 176 10.43 11.13 9.04
CA VAL A 176 10.39 10.62 10.41
C VAL A 176 11.28 11.49 11.30
N THR A 177 10.69 12.03 12.35
CA THR A 177 11.38 12.82 13.37
C THR A 177 11.46 11.98 14.65
N VAL A 178 12.66 11.83 15.19
CA VAL A 178 12.90 11.19 16.48
C VAL A 178 13.42 12.24 17.44
N SER A 179 12.73 12.43 18.55
CA SER A 179 13.15 13.31 19.64
C SER A 179 13.33 12.53 20.93
N TYR A 180 14.38 12.83 21.68
CA TYR A 180 14.71 12.16 22.93
C TYR A 180 15.54 13.07 23.83
N SER A 181 15.67 12.70 25.10
CA SER A 181 16.47 13.41 26.10
C SER A 181 17.62 12.52 26.56
N GLU A 182 18.82 13.10 26.64
CA GLU A 182 20.02 12.49 27.22
C GLU A 182 20.26 13.14 28.58
N THR A 183 20.28 12.37 29.66
CA THR A 183 20.64 12.86 31.00
C THR A 183 21.89 12.18 31.53
N THR A 184 22.86 12.98 31.93
CA THR A 184 23.99 12.58 32.78
C THR A 184 23.69 12.99 34.22
N SER A 185 24.53 12.58 35.18
CA SER A 185 24.38 12.98 36.59
C SER A 185 24.38 14.50 36.81
N THR A 186 24.95 15.26 35.88
CA THR A 186 25.17 16.71 36.03
C THR A 186 24.49 17.57 34.97
N SER A 187 23.93 16.99 33.90
CA SER A 187 23.33 17.74 32.80
C SER A 187 22.27 16.94 32.05
N GLY A 188 21.25 17.64 31.52
CA GLY A 188 20.23 17.07 30.63
C GLY A 188 20.20 17.82 29.30
N ARG A 189 20.08 17.10 28.19
CA ARG A 189 20.03 17.67 26.85
C ARG A 189 18.92 17.01 26.03
N VAL A 190 18.03 17.83 25.47
CA VAL A 190 17.04 17.37 24.48
C VAL A 190 17.69 17.37 23.10
N ARG A 191 17.52 16.28 22.36
CA ARG A 191 18.03 16.12 21.00
C ARG A 191 16.92 15.63 20.08
N SER A 192 17.00 16.04 18.83
CA SER A 192 16.07 15.61 17.79
C SER A 192 16.80 15.50 16.46
N PHE A 193 16.37 14.56 15.63
CA PHE A 193 16.82 14.44 14.25
C PHE A 193 15.66 14.02 13.35
N ARG A 194 15.77 14.38 12.07
CA ARG A 194 14.77 14.07 11.05
C ARG A 194 15.41 13.32 9.89
N LYS A 195 14.82 12.20 9.49
CA LYS A 195 15.22 11.44 8.29
C LYS A 195 14.09 11.45 7.26
N LEU A 196 14.46 11.54 5.99
CA LEU A 196 13.53 11.57 4.86
C LEU A 196 13.75 10.32 4.00
N TYR A 197 12.67 9.59 3.70
CA TYR A 197 12.68 8.40 2.86
C TYR A 197 11.78 8.66 1.65
N GLN A 198 12.38 8.80 0.48
CA GLN A 198 11.67 9.09 -0.76
C GLN A 198 11.34 7.80 -1.51
N PHE A 199 10.12 7.71 -2.03
CA PHE A 199 9.66 6.65 -2.92
C PHE A 199 8.67 7.21 -3.94
N VAL A 200 8.25 6.41 -4.92
CA VAL A 200 7.28 6.82 -5.94
C VAL A 200 6.08 5.89 -5.87
N ALA A 201 4.88 6.47 -5.73
CA ALA A 201 3.63 5.75 -5.88
C ALA A 201 3.26 5.69 -7.36
N ARG A 202 3.10 4.49 -7.91
CA ARG A 202 2.74 4.23 -9.31
C ARG A 202 1.26 3.87 -9.42
N PRO A 203 0.60 4.07 -10.55
CA PRO A 203 -0.75 3.53 -10.74
C PRO A 203 -0.69 1.98 -10.73
N ALA A 204 -1.62 1.33 -10.02
CA ALA A 204 -1.90 -0.10 -10.23
C ALA A 204 -2.94 -0.29 -11.34
N LEU A 205 -3.92 0.60 -11.38
CA LEU A 205 -5.03 0.58 -12.32
C LEU A 205 -5.14 1.95 -13.00
N VAL A 206 -5.24 1.96 -14.32
CA VAL A 206 -5.59 3.17 -15.09
C VAL A 206 -7.06 3.06 -15.47
N VAL A 207 -7.82 4.11 -15.16
CA VAL A 207 -9.25 4.19 -15.43
C VAL A 207 -9.49 5.22 -16.54
N ARG A 208 -10.06 4.79 -17.66
CA ARG A 208 -10.51 5.68 -18.73
C ARG A 208 -12.02 5.60 -18.84
N THR A 209 -12.71 6.73 -18.75
CA THR A 209 -14.17 6.78 -18.79
C THR A 209 -14.68 7.49 -20.04
N LYS A 210 -15.85 7.07 -20.52
CA LYS A 210 -16.57 7.69 -21.62
C LYS A 210 -18.06 7.67 -21.29
N ILE A 211 -18.76 8.76 -21.60
CA ILE A 211 -20.21 8.85 -21.41
C ILE A 211 -20.86 9.07 -22.77
N GLY A 212 -21.82 8.20 -23.12
CA GLY A 212 -22.65 8.27 -24.32
C GLY A 212 -24.13 8.41 -23.99
N THR A 213 -24.93 8.89 -24.93
CA THR A 213 -26.39 8.95 -24.82
C THR A 213 -27.02 7.63 -25.25
N VAL A 214 -28.02 7.16 -24.52
CA VAL A 214 -28.84 5.99 -24.87
C VAL A 214 -30.32 6.32 -24.66
N ASP A 215 -31.23 5.49 -25.19
CA ASP A 215 -32.66 5.70 -25.00
C ASP A 215 -33.00 5.73 -23.51
N GLY A 216 -33.55 6.86 -23.04
CA GLY A 216 -33.94 7.06 -21.64
C GLY A 216 -32.82 7.50 -20.68
N GLY A 217 -31.58 7.74 -21.15
CA GLY A 217 -30.51 8.23 -20.28
C GLY A 217 -29.12 8.23 -20.90
N TRP A 218 -28.14 7.75 -20.14
CA TRP A 218 -26.74 7.73 -20.54
C TRP A 218 -26.09 6.37 -20.27
N ALA A 219 -25.12 6.00 -21.09
CA ALA A 219 -24.22 4.88 -20.84
C ALA A 219 -22.86 5.44 -20.40
N LEU A 220 -22.38 5.00 -19.24
CA LEU A 220 -21.05 5.30 -18.72
C LEU A 220 -20.18 4.05 -18.88
N GLU A 221 -19.25 4.12 -19.82
CA GLU A 221 -18.25 3.09 -20.06
C GLU A 221 -16.97 3.42 -19.27
N ALA A 222 -16.40 2.42 -18.61
CA ALA A 222 -15.11 2.52 -17.94
C ALA A 222 -14.19 1.38 -18.41
N GLN A 223 -13.01 1.76 -18.89
CA GLN A 223 -11.92 0.86 -19.18
C GLN A 223 -10.95 0.84 -17.99
N LEU A 224 -10.83 -0.32 -17.36
CA LEU A 224 -9.92 -0.59 -16.25
C LEU A 224 -8.70 -1.36 -16.79
N GLU A 225 -7.55 -0.70 -16.88
CA GLU A 225 -6.30 -1.29 -17.36
C GLU A 225 -5.37 -1.57 -16.17
N ASN A 226 -4.96 -2.83 -15.99
CA ASN A 226 -3.95 -3.18 -15.01
C ASN A 226 -2.56 -2.84 -15.56
N VAL A 227 -1.96 -1.78 -15.03
CA VAL A 227 -0.59 -1.33 -15.36
C VAL A 227 0.43 -1.74 -14.29
N GLY A 228 -0.03 -2.42 -13.24
CA GLY A 228 0.82 -3.01 -12.20
C GLY A 228 1.60 -4.24 -12.70
N GLU A 229 2.47 -4.75 -11.84
CA GLU A 229 3.27 -5.95 -12.15
C GLU A 229 2.52 -7.26 -11.81
N GLU A 230 1.56 -7.17 -10.89
CA GLU A 230 0.81 -8.31 -10.36
C GLU A 230 -0.60 -8.39 -10.94
N ALA A 231 -1.16 -9.60 -10.98
CA ALA A 231 -2.56 -9.79 -11.34
C ALA A 231 -3.48 -9.24 -10.25
N LEU A 232 -4.56 -8.56 -10.66
CA LEU A 232 -5.55 -7.99 -9.76
C LEU A 232 -6.87 -8.76 -9.90
N VAL A 233 -7.47 -9.10 -8.77
CA VAL A 233 -8.81 -9.68 -8.70
C VAL A 233 -9.77 -8.57 -8.32
N LEU A 234 -10.55 -8.07 -9.27
CA LEU A 234 -11.55 -7.03 -9.01
C LEU A 234 -12.64 -7.61 -8.10
N GLU A 235 -12.82 -6.98 -6.93
CA GLU A 235 -13.83 -7.38 -5.94
C GLU A 235 -15.11 -6.56 -6.08
N GLY A 236 -15.02 -5.32 -6.54
CA GLY A 236 -16.17 -4.47 -6.77
C GLY A 236 -15.87 -3.34 -7.72
N VAL A 237 -16.81 -3.06 -8.61
CA VAL A 237 -16.81 -1.90 -9.49
C VAL A 237 -18.19 -1.26 -9.39
N ARG A 238 -18.28 -0.11 -8.72
CA ARG A 238 -19.55 0.53 -8.36
C ARG A 238 -19.56 1.99 -8.78
N LEU A 239 -20.66 2.43 -9.38
CA LEU A 239 -20.90 3.84 -9.66
C LEU A 239 -21.81 4.43 -8.58
N ASP A 240 -21.23 5.22 -7.68
CA ASP A 240 -21.98 5.92 -6.64
C ASP A 240 -22.53 7.22 -7.23
N THR A 241 -23.84 7.26 -7.43
CA THR A 241 -24.53 8.37 -8.08
C THR A 241 -25.05 9.41 -7.09
N LYS A 242 -25.25 10.64 -7.56
CA LYS A 242 -26.06 11.62 -6.83
C LYS A 242 -27.51 11.14 -6.71
N SER A 243 -28.26 11.67 -5.73
CA SER A 243 -29.62 11.23 -5.38
C SER A 243 -30.63 11.28 -6.54
N TRP A 244 -30.43 12.17 -7.51
CA TRP A 244 -31.29 12.33 -8.69
C TRP A 244 -30.86 11.47 -9.90
N PHE A 245 -29.83 10.65 -9.75
CA PHE A 245 -29.41 9.66 -10.73
C PHE A 245 -29.49 8.26 -10.17
N ARG A 246 -29.92 7.32 -11.01
CA ARG A 246 -29.85 5.89 -10.73
C ARG A 246 -28.93 5.24 -11.75
N ALA A 247 -27.91 4.55 -11.28
CA ALA A 247 -27.06 3.71 -12.13
C ALA A 247 -27.44 2.24 -11.95
N ARG A 248 -27.43 1.51 -13.06
CA ARG A 248 -27.46 0.04 -13.09
C ARG A 248 -26.22 -0.47 -13.82
N SER A 249 -25.52 -1.45 -13.27
CA SER A 249 -24.45 -2.11 -14.02
C SER A 249 -25.08 -2.90 -15.17
N LEU A 250 -24.40 -2.95 -16.32
CA LEU A 250 -24.79 -3.89 -17.38
C LEU A 250 -24.19 -5.28 -17.13
N GLU A 251 -23.13 -5.34 -16.33
CA GLU A 251 -22.48 -6.59 -15.98
C GLU A 251 -23.15 -7.19 -14.75
N SER A 252 -23.76 -8.36 -14.92
CA SER A 252 -24.33 -9.14 -13.82
C SER A 252 -23.31 -9.48 -12.72
N LEU A 253 -22.01 -9.40 -13.03
CA LEU A 253 -20.90 -9.65 -12.12
C LEU A 253 -20.89 -8.67 -10.94
N TRP A 254 -21.35 -7.43 -11.15
CA TRP A 254 -21.32 -6.35 -10.15
C TRP A 254 -22.71 -6.02 -9.56
N ASP A 255 -23.77 -6.66 -10.07
CA ASP A 255 -25.14 -6.51 -9.58
C ASP A 255 -25.44 -7.51 -8.44
N GLY A 256 -25.27 -7.05 -7.19
CA GLY A 256 -25.75 -7.75 -6.00
C GLY A 256 -25.42 -7.05 -4.67
N GLU A 257 -26.40 -6.97 -3.76
CA GLU A 257 -26.21 -6.59 -2.35
C GLU A 257 -25.54 -7.69 -1.50
N LYS A 258 -25.41 -8.90 -2.05
CA LYS A 258 -24.74 -10.06 -1.43
C LYS A 258 -23.79 -10.69 -2.45
N GLY A 259 -22.48 -10.53 -2.21
CA GLY A 259 -21.40 -10.80 -3.16
C GLY A 259 -21.15 -12.28 -3.48
N GLU A 260 -22.03 -12.91 -4.26
CA GLU A 260 -21.84 -14.27 -4.79
C GLU A 260 -21.67 -14.33 -6.32
N LYS A 261 -21.47 -13.19 -6.99
CA LYS A 261 -21.22 -13.15 -8.45
C LYS A 261 -19.75 -12.82 -8.72
N GLY A 262 -19.20 -13.43 -9.78
CA GLY A 262 -17.77 -13.72 -9.95
C GLY A 262 -16.81 -12.55 -9.75
N LYS A 263 -15.54 -12.86 -9.49
CA LYS A 263 -14.46 -11.86 -9.45
C LYS A 263 -13.74 -11.85 -10.80
N ALA A 264 -13.56 -10.69 -11.41
CA ALA A 264 -12.80 -10.57 -12.65
C ALA A 264 -11.30 -10.53 -12.33
N VAL A 265 -10.50 -11.37 -12.99
CA VAL A 265 -9.04 -11.37 -12.84
C VAL A 265 -8.44 -10.59 -14.00
N VAL A 266 -7.80 -9.47 -13.70
CA VAL A 266 -7.10 -8.62 -14.66
C VAL A 266 -5.60 -8.86 -14.51
N GLY A 267 -5.04 -9.67 -15.40
CA GLY A 267 -3.58 -9.89 -15.46
C GLY A 267 -2.82 -8.61 -15.82
N ARG A 268 -1.49 -8.65 -15.73
CA ARG A 268 -0.62 -7.54 -16.13
C ARG A 268 -0.87 -7.13 -17.59
N GLY A 269 -1.10 -5.84 -17.82
CA GLY A 269 -1.47 -5.28 -19.13
C GLY A 269 -2.88 -5.67 -19.60
N GLY A 270 -3.64 -6.40 -18.77
CA GLY A 270 -5.01 -6.78 -19.04
C GLY A 270 -5.94 -5.59 -18.92
N VAL A 271 -7.06 -5.68 -19.63
CA VAL A 271 -8.10 -4.65 -19.66
C VAL A 271 -9.44 -5.29 -19.32
N GLN A 272 -10.15 -4.72 -18.35
CA GLN A 272 -11.56 -5.01 -18.10
C GLN A 272 -12.40 -3.81 -18.53
N GLN A 273 -13.39 -4.04 -19.38
CA GLN A 273 -14.40 -3.04 -19.70
C GLN A 273 -15.56 -3.21 -18.74
N VAL A 274 -16.15 -2.11 -18.28
CA VAL A 274 -17.40 -2.10 -17.50
C VAL A 274 -18.33 -1.02 -18.05
N CYS A 275 -19.63 -1.23 -17.97
CA CYS A 275 -20.61 -0.25 -18.44
C CYS A 275 -21.78 -0.12 -17.46
N PHE A 276 -22.19 1.12 -17.20
CA PHE A 276 -23.33 1.46 -16.38
C PHE A 276 -24.35 2.22 -17.22
N VAL A 277 -25.63 1.87 -17.09
CA VAL A 277 -26.71 2.71 -17.61
C VAL A 277 -27.17 3.63 -16.49
N VAL A 278 -27.15 4.93 -16.75
CA VAL A 278 -27.48 6.00 -15.81
C VAL A 278 -28.76 6.68 -16.28
N GLU A 279 -29.76 6.68 -15.42
CA GLU A 279 -31.08 7.25 -15.67
C GLU A 279 -31.32 8.42 -14.71
N LYS A 280 -31.96 9.47 -15.23
CA LYS A 280 -32.41 10.60 -14.42
C LYS A 280 -33.67 10.17 -13.66
N VAL A 281 -33.63 10.22 -12.33
CA VAL A 281 -34.76 9.87 -11.45
C VAL A 281 -35.32 11.06 -10.66
N GLY A 282 -34.68 12.23 -10.75
CA GLY A 282 -35.15 13.48 -10.15
C GLY A 282 -34.58 14.70 -10.86
N GLU A 283 -35.01 15.90 -10.47
CA GLU A 283 -34.43 17.15 -10.97
C GLU A 283 -33.11 17.47 -10.24
N PRO A 284 -32.06 17.94 -10.94
CA PRO A 284 -30.80 18.29 -10.29
C PRO A 284 -30.95 19.61 -9.53
N ASP A 285 -30.61 19.61 -8.24
CA ASP A 285 -30.59 20.83 -7.42
C ASP A 285 -29.46 21.79 -7.83
N GLU A 286 -28.41 21.26 -8.45
CA GLU A 286 -27.22 22.04 -8.83
C GLU A 286 -26.70 21.63 -10.22
N ILE A 287 -26.83 22.56 -11.19
CA ILE A 287 -26.08 22.51 -12.44
C ILE A 287 -24.70 23.09 -12.14
N GLY A 288 -23.64 22.29 -12.32
CA GLY A 288 -22.27 22.77 -12.11
C GLY A 288 -21.91 23.91 -13.07
N GLU A 289 -20.93 24.73 -12.69
CA GLU A 289 -20.45 25.84 -13.51
C GLU A 289 -20.21 25.41 -14.97
N GLY A 290 -20.78 26.18 -15.90
CA GLY A 290 -20.65 25.91 -17.34
C GLY A 290 -21.57 24.83 -17.92
N GLY A 291 -22.66 24.46 -17.23
CA GLY A 291 -23.67 23.53 -17.75
C GLY A 291 -23.27 22.05 -17.63
N LYS A 292 -22.30 21.75 -16.76
CA LYS A 292 -21.84 20.39 -16.50
C LYS A 292 -22.71 19.73 -15.44
N VAL A 293 -23.23 18.56 -15.77
CA VAL A 293 -24.02 17.75 -14.84
C VAL A 293 -23.16 16.60 -14.35
N PHE A 294 -22.87 16.59 -13.05
CA PHE A 294 -22.13 15.53 -12.38
C PHE A 294 -23.08 14.40 -11.96
N MET A 295 -22.78 13.20 -12.41
CA MET A 295 -23.61 12.01 -12.21
C MET A 295 -23.19 11.21 -10.98
N GLY A 296 -21.89 11.01 -10.80
CA GLY A 296 -21.39 10.15 -9.74
C GLY A 296 -19.87 9.96 -9.76
N VAL A 297 -19.41 9.05 -8.91
CA VAL A 297 -18.00 8.67 -8.76
C VAL A 297 -17.89 7.15 -8.94
N LEU A 298 -16.91 6.71 -9.74
CA LEU A 298 -16.65 5.28 -9.92
C LEU A 298 -15.68 4.82 -8.84
N ASN A 299 -16.10 3.84 -8.04
CA ASN A 299 -15.34 3.20 -6.99
C ASN A 299 -14.96 1.78 -7.42
N ILE A 300 -13.67 1.48 -7.37
CA ILE A 300 -13.10 0.19 -7.77
C ILE A 300 -12.33 -0.38 -6.58
N SER A 301 -12.60 -1.63 -6.21
CA SER A 301 -11.84 -2.37 -5.22
C SER A 301 -11.30 -3.67 -5.81
N TRP A 302 -10.11 -4.07 -5.36
CA TRP A 302 -9.46 -5.28 -5.84
C TRP A 302 -8.64 -5.96 -4.75
N ARG A 303 -8.27 -7.22 -5.03
CA ARG A 303 -7.24 -7.95 -4.30
C ARG A 303 -6.09 -8.32 -5.23
N GLY A 304 -4.88 -7.96 -4.82
CA GLY A 304 -3.65 -8.51 -5.37
C GLY A 304 -3.30 -9.87 -4.75
N PRO A 305 -2.11 -10.40 -5.08
CA PRO A 305 -1.58 -11.63 -4.50
C PRO A 305 -1.61 -11.60 -2.97
N MET A 306 -1.88 -12.76 -2.37
CA MET A 306 -1.93 -12.93 -0.91
C MET A 306 -2.95 -12.02 -0.19
N GLY A 307 -3.96 -11.54 -0.91
CA GLY A 307 -5.08 -10.78 -0.35
C GLY A 307 -4.78 -9.32 -0.05
N ASN A 308 -3.78 -8.73 -0.70
CA ASN A 308 -3.53 -7.27 -0.67
C ASN A 308 -4.73 -6.53 -1.21
N MET A 309 -5.45 -5.81 -0.37
CA MET A 309 -6.60 -5.03 -0.79
C MET A 309 -6.13 -3.69 -1.35
N GLY A 310 -6.73 -3.28 -2.46
CA GLY A 310 -6.58 -1.94 -3.00
C GLY A 310 -7.94 -1.35 -3.38
N GLU A 311 -8.03 -0.02 -3.33
CA GLU A 311 -9.23 0.73 -3.68
C GLU A 311 -8.87 2.01 -4.43
N LEU A 312 -9.65 2.36 -5.45
CA LEU A 312 -9.48 3.55 -6.24
C LEU A 312 -10.84 4.18 -6.52
N SER A 313 -10.93 5.49 -6.31
CA SER A 313 -12.10 6.30 -6.69
C SER A 313 -11.70 7.28 -7.77
N THR A 314 -12.55 7.45 -8.78
CA THR A 314 -12.36 8.51 -9.77
C THR A 314 -12.73 9.88 -9.18
N GLY A 315 -12.39 10.96 -9.89
CA GLY A 315 -13.08 12.23 -9.69
C GLY A 315 -14.56 12.16 -10.10
N TRP A 316 -15.29 13.26 -9.90
CA TRP A 316 -16.69 13.38 -10.32
C TRP A 316 -16.85 13.23 -11.84
N LEU A 317 -17.56 12.18 -12.24
CA LEU A 317 -17.91 11.88 -13.62
C LEU A 317 -19.18 12.63 -14.00
N GLY A 318 -19.20 13.20 -15.20
CA GLY A 318 -20.32 14.00 -15.66
C GLY A 318 -20.11 14.51 -17.07
N LEU A 319 -21.20 14.96 -17.69
CA LEU A 319 -21.20 15.48 -19.06
C LEU A 319 -21.72 16.91 -19.09
N LYS A 320 -21.29 17.65 -20.11
CA LYS A 320 -21.84 18.96 -20.41
C LYS A 320 -23.11 18.77 -21.23
N LEU A 321 -24.24 19.24 -20.72
CA LEU A 321 -25.46 19.28 -21.52
C LEU A 321 -25.26 20.34 -22.61
N LYS A 322 -25.47 19.96 -23.87
CA LYS A 322 -25.61 20.94 -24.95
C LYS A 322 -26.98 21.60 -24.74
N GLN A 323 -26.96 22.92 -24.50
CA GLN A 323 -28.17 23.75 -24.58
C GLN A 323 -28.68 23.78 -26.02
#